data_AF-A0A2E5JDM6-F1
#
_entry.id   AF-A0A2E5JDM6-F1
#
_cell.length_a   1.000
_cell.length_b   1.000
_cell.length_c   1.000
_cell.angle_alpha   90.00
_cell.angle_beta   90.00
_cell.angle_gamma   90.00
#
_symmetry.space_group_name_H-M   'P 1'
#
loop_
_entity.id
_entity.type
_entity.pdbx_description
1 polymer ?
#
loop_
_entity_poly.entity_id
_entity_poly.type
_entity_poly.pdbx_seq_one_letter_code
_entity_poly.pdbx_strand_id
1 'polypeptide(L)'
;MTFQHDSILWESYYIDSCKDQWVLQNLYQAAYYKIKTTYISEKNTFKMPRRRLSSDGLKLFNMAIRPPPSRIQELLYCLFHSPYDDQLEEMTKGCEKASRQLYAFHTDPIKKEMITKYVDNSVFNVVYAVLSKDGEFTTKFNIKRNYRYFIDVMKNAFHNGDHNTAILLRQALNHHALKQLKLPLRKRDKILFQDMEKQYGSWRDSFTRHFKQVMNTTDFEIIPSMLVMQMHMQRFKRYSTIGRCKFEYAPGFIEGVIGMYGTHNITSVYDDAIPLYEEPPITSSSELILIAQGAK
;
A
#
# COMPACT_ATOMS: atom_id res chain seq x y z
N MET A 1 -24.57 15.61 -31.34
CA MET A 1 -23.55 15.01 -32.22
C MET A 1 -23.16 13.67 -31.63
N THR A 2 -23.80 12.63 -32.14
CA THR A 2 -23.56 11.22 -31.90
C THR A 2 -22.35 10.78 -32.71
N PHE A 3 -21.39 10.07 -32.11
CA PHE A 3 -20.42 9.28 -32.86
C PHE A 3 -20.50 7.83 -32.41
N GLN A 4 -20.84 6.99 -33.39
CA GLN A 4 -20.94 5.54 -33.33
C GLN A 4 -19.55 4.90 -33.28
N HIS A 5 -19.56 3.70 -32.70
CA HIS A 5 -18.56 2.64 -32.76
C HIS A 5 -18.00 2.40 -34.16
N ASP A 6 -16.71 2.05 -34.21
CA ASP A 6 -16.23 0.97 -35.08
C ASP A 6 -15.28 0.06 -34.30
N SER A 7 -15.70 -1.21 -34.27
CA SER A 7 -15.00 -2.38 -33.78
C SER A 7 -14.09 -2.93 -34.88
N ILE A 8 -12.80 -3.15 -34.58
CA ILE A 8 -11.95 -4.04 -35.37
C ILE A 8 -11.31 -5.06 -34.44
N LEU A 9 -11.49 -6.32 -34.83
CA LEU A 9 -11.10 -7.58 -34.23
C LEU A 9 -9.58 -7.70 -34.03
N TRP A 10 -9.20 -8.20 -32.85
CA TRP A 10 -8.00 -9.02 -32.67
C TRP A 10 -8.37 -10.21 -31.78
N GLU A 11 -8.89 -11.26 -32.40
CA GLU A 11 -8.87 -12.61 -31.84
C GLU A 11 -7.51 -13.24 -32.16
N SER A 12 -6.81 -13.66 -31.10
CA SER A 12 -6.00 -14.88 -30.99
C SER A 12 -4.80 -14.62 -30.07
N TYR A 13 -4.92 -15.04 -28.81
CA TYR A 13 -3.88 -15.73 -28.02
C TYR A 13 -4.50 -16.06 -26.66
N TYR A 14 -5.36 -17.09 -26.68
CA TYR A 14 -5.86 -17.75 -25.48
C TYR A 14 -4.94 -18.95 -25.23
N ILE A 15 -3.97 -18.80 -24.32
CA ILE A 15 -3.15 -19.92 -23.82
C ILE A 15 -3.18 -19.90 -22.29
N ASP A 16 -4.12 -20.68 -21.74
CA ASP A 16 -3.97 -21.60 -20.59
C ASP A 16 -3.13 -21.21 -19.36
N SER A 17 -3.31 -20.01 -18.80
CA SER A 17 -2.64 -19.58 -17.54
C SER A 17 -3.22 -20.17 -16.23
N CYS A 18 -4.25 -21.02 -16.27
CA CYS A 18 -4.92 -21.52 -15.06
C CYS A 18 -4.44 -22.90 -14.57
N LYS A 19 -3.50 -23.58 -15.26
CA LYS A 19 -2.98 -24.89 -14.82
C LYS A 19 -1.63 -24.85 -14.09
N ASP A 20 -0.89 -23.74 -14.18
CA ASP A 20 0.49 -23.68 -13.66
C ASP A 20 0.59 -23.29 -12.17
N GLN A 21 -0.43 -22.64 -11.59
CA GLN A 21 -0.42 -22.30 -10.16
C GLN A 21 -0.61 -23.53 -9.24
N TRP A 22 -1.34 -24.56 -9.68
CA TRP A 22 -1.57 -25.77 -8.88
C TRP A 22 -0.34 -26.70 -8.85
N VAL A 23 0.48 -26.68 -9.90
CA VAL A 23 1.71 -27.50 -9.99
C VAL A 23 2.82 -26.92 -9.10
N LEU A 24 2.96 -25.59 -9.04
CA LEU A 24 3.96 -24.92 -8.20
C LEU A 24 3.69 -25.10 -6.70
N GLN A 25 2.42 -25.07 -6.27
CA GLN A 25 2.05 -25.29 -4.87
C GLN A 25 2.30 -26.74 -4.41
N ASN A 26 2.02 -27.73 -5.27
CA ASN A 26 2.25 -29.14 -4.96
C ASN A 26 3.74 -29.53 -4.98
N LEU A 27 4.56 -28.92 -5.85
CA LEU A 27 6.00 -29.11 -5.85
C LEU A 27 6.67 -28.53 -4.59
N TYR A 28 6.17 -27.40 -4.10
CA TYR A 28 6.65 -26.79 -2.84
C TYR A 28 6.33 -27.68 -1.63
N GLN A 29 5.11 -28.24 -1.57
CA GLN A 29 4.71 -29.16 -0.51
C GLN A 29 5.52 -30.47 -0.55
N ALA A 30 5.76 -31.02 -1.75
CA ALA A 30 6.52 -32.25 -1.93
C ALA A 30 8.02 -32.09 -1.62
N ALA A 31 8.62 -30.95 -1.98
CA ALA A 31 10.00 -30.62 -1.62
C ALA A 31 10.18 -30.46 -0.10
N TYR A 32 9.22 -29.79 0.57
CA TYR A 32 9.25 -29.59 2.01
C TYR A 32 9.16 -30.91 2.79
N TYR A 33 8.33 -31.88 2.34
CA TYR A 33 8.23 -33.19 3.00
C TYR A 33 9.43 -34.10 2.73
N LYS A 34 10.08 -34.01 1.56
CA LYS A 34 11.27 -34.81 1.22
C LYS A 34 12.52 -34.38 2.00
N ILE A 35 12.61 -33.09 2.37
CA ILE A 35 13.67 -32.56 3.25
C ILE A 35 13.43 -32.96 4.71
N LYS A 36 12.16 -33.08 5.14
CA LYS A 36 11.81 -33.41 6.53
C LYS A 36 12.03 -34.89 6.88
N THR A 37 11.92 -35.79 5.90
CA THR A 37 12.14 -37.24 6.11
C THR A 37 13.60 -37.66 6.05
N THR A 38 14.50 -36.84 5.51
CA THR A 38 15.95 -37.13 5.50
C THR A 38 16.67 -36.79 6.81
N TYR A 39 16.02 -36.07 7.73
CA TYR A 39 16.63 -35.63 8.99
C TYR A 39 16.36 -36.53 10.21
N ILE A 40 15.62 -37.63 10.04
CA ILE A 40 15.32 -38.58 11.13
C ILE A 40 15.74 -39.98 10.73
N SER A 41 17.05 -40.20 10.63
CA SER A 41 17.67 -41.51 10.83
C SER A 41 19.17 -41.34 10.74
N GLU A 42 19.85 -41.21 11.88
CA GLU A 42 21.16 -41.82 12.13
C GLU A 42 21.61 -41.47 13.57
N LYS A 43 21.42 -42.41 14.49
CA LYS A 43 22.11 -42.39 15.78
C LYS A 43 23.55 -42.88 15.55
N ASN A 44 24.43 -41.97 15.15
CA ASN A 44 25.88 -42.19 15.12
C ASN A 44 26.53 -41.54 16.34
N THR A 45 27.33 -42.31 17.08
CA THR A 45 28.14 -41.85 18.21
C THR A 45 29.28 -40.95 17.71
N PHE A 46 28.97 -39.67 17.48
CA PHE A 46 29.90 -38.68 16.96
C PHE A 46 30.91 -38.26 18.03
N LYS A 47 32.18 -38.64 17.86
CA LYS A 47 33.30 -38.04 18.59
C LYS A 47 33.42 -36.59 18.09
N MET A 48 33.08 -35.60 18.93
CA MET A 48 33.04 -34.20 18.50
C MET A 48 34.40 -33.76 17.92
N PRO A 49 34.44 -33.28 16.67
CA PRO A 49 35.67 -32.77 16.09
C PRO A 49 36.21 -31.62 16.93
N ARG A 50 37.54 -31.53 17.06
CA ARG A 50 38.20 -30.36 17.65
C ARG A 50 37.67 -29.09 16.97
N ARG A 51 37.27 -28.13 17.79
CA ARG A 51 36.74 -26.82 17.39
C ARG A 51 37.63 -26.19 16.30
N ARG A 52 37.08 -26.01 15.09
CA ARG A 52 37.81 -25.44 13.93
C ARG A 52 37.76 -23.91 13.85
N LEU A 53 36.89 -23.28 14.63
CA LEU A 53 36.75 -21.82 14.71
C LEU A 53 37.47 -21.29 15.95
N SER A 54 38.21 -20.20 15.80
CA SER A 54 38.77 -19.45 16.95
C SER A 54 37.66 -18.97 17.90
N SER A 55 38.02 -18.55 19.12
CA SER A 55 37.11 -17.88 20.09
C SER A 55 36.23 -16.84 19.39
N ASP A 56 36.89 -16.00 18.62
CA ASP A 56 36.31 -14.84 17.96
C ASP A 56 35.54 -15.24 16.71
N GLY A 57 36.04 -16.24 15.95
CA GLY A 57 35.34 -16.80 14.80
C GLY A 57 33.98 -17.41 15.18
N LEU A 58 33.89 -18.08 16.34
CA LEU A 58 32.61 -18.59 16.85
C LEU A 58 31.67 -17.46 17.29
N LYS A 59 32.23 -16.39 17.87
CA LYS A 59 31.45 -15.21 18.28
C LYS A 59 30.83 -14.52 17.08
N LEU A 60 31.61 -14.31 16.02
CA LEU A 60 31.14 -13.77 14.75
C LEU A 60 30.14 -14.70 14.06
N PHE A 61 30.37 -16.01 14.09
CA PHE A 61 29.44 -16.99 13.54
C PHE A 61 28.08 -16.98 14.27
N ASN A 62 28.09 -16.91 15.60
CA ASN A 62 26.86 -16.81 16.40
C ASN A 62 26.17 -15.44 16.29
N MET A 63 26.90 -14.39 15.90
CA MET A 63 26.30 -13.10 15.54
C MET A 63 25.65 -13.15 14.15
N ALA A 64 26.24 -13.89 13.21
CA ALA A 64 25.74 -14.05 11.85
C ALA A 64 24.56 -15.03 11.77
N ILE A 65 24.57 -16.11 12.56
CA ILE A 65 23.49 -17.09 12.65
C ILE A 65 22.67 -16.79 13.90
N ARG A 66 21.52 -16.14 13.72
CA ARG A 66 20.53 -16.04 14.80
C ARG A 66 20.10 -17.47 15.17
N PRO A 67 20.27 -17.91 16.42
CA PRO A 67 19.76 -19.22 16.83
C PRO A 67 18.24 -19.26 16.60
N PRO A 68 17.68 -20.42 16.23
CA PRO A 68 16.24 -20.55 16.13
C PRO A 68 15.61 -20.15 17.47
N PRO A 69 14.48 -19.42 17.45
CA PRO A 69 13.83 -18.98 18.67
C PRO A 69 13.56 -20.17 19.59
N SER A 70 13.70 -19.96 20.91
CA SER A 70 13.36 -21.01 21.86
C SER A 70 11.87 -21.36 21.74
N ARG A 71 11.48 -22.60 22.05
CA ARG A 71 10.04 -22.98 22.04
C ARG A 71 9.17 -22.09 22.93
N ILE A 72 9.74 -21.51 23.99
CA ILE A 72 9.06 -20.54 24.86
C ILE A 72 8.88 -19.20 24.14
N GLN A 73 9.91 -18.76 23.42
CA GLN A 73 9.82 -17.54 22.59
C GLN A 73 8.82 -17.72 21.44
N GLU A 74 8.77 -18.89 20.80
CA GLU A 74 7.75 -19.21 19.80
C GLU A 74 6.35 -19.23 20.41
N LEU A 75 6.17 -19.83 21.60
CA LEU A 75 4.90 -19.83 22.31
C LEU A 75 4.45 -18.41 22.66
N LEU A 76 5.36 -17.58 23.21
CA LEU A 76 5.07 -16.18 23.55
C LEU A 76 4.77 -15.35 22.31
N TYR A 77 5.50 -15.57 21.21
CA TYR A 77 5.22 -14.92 19.94
C TYR A 77 3.81 -15.29 19.46
N CYS A 78 3.45 -16.57 19.42
CA CYS A 78 2.10 -17.01 19.02
C CYS A 78 0.97 -16.53 19.95
N LEU A 79 1.27 -16.20 21.21
CA LEU A 79 0.28 -15.66 22.14
C LEU A 79 0.00 -14.17 21.93
N PHE A 80 1.00 -13.41 21.50
CA PHE A 80 0.90 -11.95 21.34
C PHE A 80 0.91 -11.47 19.89
N HIS A 81 1.13 -12.37 18.95
CA HIS A 81 1.22 -12.10 17.53
C HIS A 81 0.30 -13.03 16.77
N SER A 82 -0.52 -12.46 15.90
CA SER A 82 -1.44 -13.20 15.04
C SER A 82 -1.04 -13.05 13.57
N PRO A 83 -1.48 -13.98 12.70
CA PRO A 83 -1.29 -13.81 11.25
C PRO A 83 -1.90 -12.52 10.70
N TYR A 84 -2.86 -11.92 11.42
CA TYR A 84 -3.42 -10.61 11.08
C TYR A 84 -2.40 -9.49 11.27
N ASP A 85 -1.58 -9.56 12.31
CA ASP A 85 -0.58 -8.55 12.63
C ASP A 85 0.55 -8.58 11.58
N ASP A 86 0.99 -9.79 11.18
CA ASP A 86 1.92 -9.98 10.06
C ASP A 86 1.39 -9.35 8.76
N GLN A 87 0.15 -9.67 8.39
CA GLN A 87 -0.49 -9.12 7.19
C GLN A 87 -0.62 -7.59 7.25
N LEU A 88 -1.02 -7.07 8.41
CA LEU A 88 -1.16 -5.64 8.62
C LEU A 88 0.18 -4.91 8.49
N GLU A 89 1.26 -5.48 9.05
CA GLU A 89 2.61 -4.93 8.93
C GLU A 89 3.10 -4.97 7.48
N GLU A 90 2.94 -6.12 6.81
CA GLU A 90 3.32 -6.31 5.41
C GLU A 90 2.61 -5.30 4.49
N MET A 91 1.29 -5.17 4.63
CA MET A 91 0.50 -4.21 3.85
C MET A 91 0.90 -2.77 4.14
N THR A 92 1.13 -2.42 5.42
CA THR A 92 1.55 -1.06 5.79
C THR A 92 2.90 -0.72 5.14
N LYS A 93 3.87 -1.64 5.20
CA LYS A 93 5.18 -1.45 4.55
C LYS A 93 5.06 -1.40 3.03
N GLY A 94 4.20 -2.23 2.44
CA GLY A 94 3.91 -2.23 1.01
C GLY A 94 3.34 -0.90 0.54
N CYS A 95 2.38 -0.33 1.30
CA CYS A 95 1.83 1.00 1.02
C CYS A 95 2.88 2.11 1.19
N GLU A 96 3.72 2.04 2.23
CA GLU A 96 4.80 3.02 2.41
C GLU A 96 5.78 3.00 1.23
N LYS A 97 6.18 1.80 0.80
CA LYS A 97 7.02 1.60 -0.38
C LYS A 97 6.35 2.17 -1.63
N ALA A 98 5.04 1.98 -1.78
CA ALA A 98 4.25 2.55 -2.89
C ALA A 98 4.29 4.07 -2.86
N SER A 99 4.05 4.68 -1.70
CA SER A 99 4.11 6.12 -1.54
C SER A 99 5.48 6.69 -1.92
N ARG A 100 6.58 6.04 -1.51
CA ARG A 100 7.95 6.43 -1.91
C ARG A 100 8.15 6.31 -3.42
N GLN A 101 7.73 5.20 -4.01
CA GLN A 101 7.81 4.94 -5.45
C GLN A 101 7.02 5.98 -6.26
N LEU A 102 5.85 6.41 -5.78
CA LEU A 102 5.05 7.45 -6.41
C LEU A 102 5.77 8.81 -6.47
N TYR A 103 6.52 9.17 -5.42
CA TYR A 103 7.39 10.35 -5.45
C TYR A 103 8.57 10.17 -6.39
N ALA A 104 9.16 8.98 -6.41
CA ALA A 104 10.26 8.66 -7.30
C ALA A 104 9.85 8.75 -8.78
N PHE A 105 8.60 8.40 -9.12
CA PHE A 105 8.05 8.61 -10.46
C PHE A 105 8.00 10.08 -10.90
N HIS A 106 8.07 11.04 -9.97
CA HIS A 106 8.18 12.45 -10.32
C HIS A 106 9.51 12.81 -10.97
N THR A 107 10.57 12.01 -10.78
CA THR A 107 11.87 12.24 -11.43
C THR A 107 11.91 11.72 -12.87
N ASP A 108 10.98 10.84 -13.24
CA ASP A 108 10.85 10.29 -14.59
C ASP A 108 9.83 11.12 -15.39
N PRO A 109 10.21 11.73 -16.53
CA PRO A 109 9.31 12.60 -17.29
C PRO A 109 8.06 11.87 -17.81
N ILE A 110 8.17 10.58 -18.15
CA ILE A 110 7.04 9.80 -18.68
C ILE A 110 6.06 9.47 -17.55
N LYS A 111 6.60 8.96 -16.42
CA LYS A 111 5.75 8.56 -15.28
C LYS A 111 5.19 9.75 -14.51
N LYS A 112 5.86 10.90 -14.52
CA LYS A 112 5.41 12.13 -13.87
C LYS A 112 4.03 12.58 -14.35
N GLU A 113 3.74 12.45 -15.63
CA GLU A 113 2.43 12.78 -16.20
C GLU A 113 1.32 11.83 -15.71
N MET A 114 1.69 10.58 -15.42
CA MET A 114 0.79 9.52 -14.99
C MET A 114 0.49 9.52 -13.49
N ILE A 115 1.18 10.33 -12.67
CA ILE A 115 1.01 10.34 -11.20
C ILE A 115 -0.46 10.56 -10.80
N THR A 116 -1.17 11.48 -11.46
CA THR A 116 -2.58 11.73 -11.15
C THR A 116 -3.43 10.47 -11.42
N LYS A 117 -3.19 9.79 -12.54
CA LYS A 117 -3.86 8.52 -12.88
C LYS A 117 -3.52 7.44 -11.85
N TYR A 118 -2.28 7.33 -11.40
CA TYR A 118 -1.89 6.37 -10.35
C TYR A 118 -2.60 6.63 -9.02
N VAL A 119 -2.73 7.89 -8.62
CA VAL A 119 -3.49 8.26 -7.42
C VAL A 119 -4.97 7.86 -7.58
N ASP A 120 -5.59 8.15 -8.72
CA ASP A 120 -6.98 7.75 -8.95
C ASP A 120 -7.12 6.22 -8.93
N ASN A 121 -6.28 5.50 -9.67
CA ASN A 121 -6.22 4.04 -9.69
C ASN A 121 -6.14 3.44 -8.28
N SER A 122 -5.28 4.00 -7.43
CA SER A 122 -5.13 3.52 -6.05
C SER A 122 -6.40 3.63 -5.21
N VAL A 123 -7.19 4.69 -5.41
CA VAL A 123 -8.48 4.85 -4.73
C VAL A 123 -9.45 3.76 -5.21
N PHE A 124 -9.55 3.54 -6.53
CA PHE A 124 -10.40 2.49 -7.10
C PHE A 124 -9.97 1.08 -6.67
N ASN A 125 -8.67 0.78 -6.69
CA ASN A 125 -8.11 -0.49 -6.27
C ASN A 125 -8.41 -0.79 -4.80
N VAL A 126 -8.28 0.21 -3.91
CA VAL A 126 -8.65 0.03 -2.49
C VAL A 126 -10.16 -0.20 -2.34
N VAL A 127 -11.00 0.57 -3.02
CA VAL A 127 -12.46 0.36 -2.96
C VAL A 127 -12.83 -1.02 -3.47
N TYR A 128 -12.23 -1.46 -4.58
CA TYR A 128 -12.42 -2.79 -5.14
C TYR A 128 -11.95 -3.88 -4.17
N ALA A 129 -10.77 -3.75 -3.57
CA ALA A 129 -10.24 -4.70 -2.58
C ALA A 129 -11.11 -4.79 -1.32
N VAL A 130 -11.84 -3.73 -0.96
CA VAL A 130 -12.82 -3.77 0.12
C VAL A 130 -14.08 -4.55 -0.28
N LEU A 131 -14.54 -4.40 -1.52
CA LEU A 131 -15.79 -4.99 -2.03
C LEU A 131 -15.63 -6.44 -2.52
N SER A 132 -14.42 -6.83 -2.90
CA SER A 132 -14.13 -8.09 -3.57
C SER A 132 -13.14 -8.94 -2.76
N LYS A 133 -13.18 -10.25 -3.01
CA LYS A 133 -12.20 -11.22 -2.52
C LYS A 133 -11.89 -12.19 -3.66
N ASP A 134 -10.61 -12.33 -4.01
CA ASP A 134 -10.15 -13.25 -5.07
C ASP A 134 -10.85 -13.03 -6.43
N GLY A 135 -11.17 -11.78 -6.76
CA GLY A 135 -11.88 -11.41 -8.00
C GLY A 135 -13.41 -11.53 -7.94
N GLU A 136 -13.95 -12.15 -6.88
CA GLU A 136 -15.39 -12.30 -6.68
C GLU A 136 -15.95 -11.32 -5.65
N PHE A 137 -17.22 -10.91 -5.81
CA PHE A 137 -17.87 -10.02 -4.86
C PHE A 137 -18.18 -10.75 -3.56
N THR A 138 -17.87 -10.10 -2.45
CA THR A 138 -17.91 -10.76 -1.15
C THR A 138 -19.16 -10.42 -0.34
N THR A 139 -19.43 -11.21 0.70
CA THR A 139 -20.57 -10.99 1.60
C THR A 139 -20.40 -9.72 2.41
N LYS A 140 -21.51 -9.12 2.87
CA LYS A 140 -21.45 -7.91 3.71
C LYS A 140 -20.56 -8.06 4.96
N PHE A 141 -20.47 -9.27 5.51
CA PHE A 141 -19.58 -9.59 6.62
C PHE A 141 -18.11 -9.45 6.25
N ASN A 142 -17.70 -10.01 5.11
CA ASN A 142 -16.34 -9.89 4.61
C ASN A 142 -15.99 -8.46 4.21
N ILE A 143 -16.92 -7.73 3.57
CA ILE A 143 -16.74 -6.30 3.26
C ILE A 143 -16.46 -5.52 4.54
N LYS A 144 -17.23 -5.76 5.61
CA LYS A 144 -17.03 -5.12 6.91
C LYS A 144 -15.66 -5.47 7.53
N ARG A 145 -15.17 -6.70 7.33
CA ARG A 145 -13.83 -7.12 7.78
C ARG A 145 -12.73 -6.40 6.98
N ASN A 146 -12.81 -6.40 5.66
CA ASN A 146 -11.85 -5.72 4.78
C ASN A 146 -11.84 -4.21 5.05
N TYR A 147 -13.01 -3.59 5.19
CA TYR A 147 -13.12 -2.17 5.54
C TYR A 147 -12.41 -1.83 6.86
N ARG A 148 -12.54 -2.68 7.88
CA ARG A 148 -11.84 -2.50 9.17
C ARG A 148 -10.34 -2.73 9.05
N TYR A 149 -9.93 -3.71 8.24
CA TYR A 149 -8.53 -3.97 7.95
C TYR A 149 -7.87 -2.72 7.34
N PHE A 150 -8.47 -2.12 6.31
CA PHE A 150 -7.95 -0.89 5.72
C PHE A 150 -8.01 0.34 6.66
N ILE A 151 -8.95 0.39 7.62
CA ILE A 151 -8.88 1.38 8.71
C ILE A 151 -7.65 1.17 9.59
N ASP A 152 -7.34 -0.08 9.94
CA ASP A 152 -6.17 -0.38 10.77
C ASP A 152 -4.86 -0.11 9.98
N VAL A 153 -4.81 -0.39 8.67
CA VAL A 153 -3.67 0.02 7.78
C VAL A 153 -3.54 1.54 7.75
N MET A 154 -4.65 2.27 7.55
CA MET A 154 -4.68 3.73 7.56
C MET A 154 -4.16 4.29 8.90
N LYS A 155 -4.52 3.66 10.01
CA LYS A 155 -4.04 4.03 11.34
C LYS A 155 -2.52 3.86 11.46
N ASN A 156 -1.97 2.74 11.00
CA ASN A 156 -0.53 2.52 11.04
C ASN A 156 0.22 3.51 10.15
N ALA A 157 -0.26 3.75 8.92
CA ALA A 157 0.31 4.76 8.03
C ALA A 157 0.27 6.16 8.65
N PHE A 158 -0.83 6.52 9.31
CA PHE A 158 -0.98 7.79 10.03
C PHE A 158 0.09 7.97 11.13
N HIS A 159 0.33 6.93 11.94
CA HIS A 159 1.32 6.98 13.02
C HIS A 159 2.77 6.90 12.53
N ASN A 160 3.02 6.20 11.41
CA ASN A 160 4.36 6.02 10.86
C ASN A 160 4.83 7.20 9.98
N GLY A 161 4.02 8.25 9.80
CA GLY A 161 4.40 9.39 8.96
C GLY A 161 4.14 9.20 7.47
N ASP A 162 3.51 8.11 7.04
CA ASP A 162 3.06 7.93 5.65
C ASP A 162 1.71 8.63 5.44
N HIS A 163 1.79 9.95 5.32
CA HIS A 163 0.61 10.80 5.14
C HIS A 163 -0.05 10.59 3.77
N ASN A 164 0.70 10.09 2.77
CA ASN A 164 0.15 9.73 1.48
C ASN A 164 -0.85 8.59 1.58
N THR A 165 -0.44 7.45 2.11
CA THR A 165 -1.33 6.30 2.31
C THR A 165 -2.49 6.65 3.23
N ALA A 166 -2.23 7.37 4.33
CA ALA A 166 -3.28 7.72 5.28
C ALA A 166 -4.40 8.55 4.63
N ILE A 167 -4.06 9.59 3.86
CA ILE A 167 -5.05 10.45 3.19
C ILE A 167 -5.75 9.69 2.04
N LEU A 168 -5.01 8.89 1.28
CA LEU A 168 -5.55 8.08 0.18
C LEU A 168 -6.57 7.05 0.68
N LEU A 169 -6.23 6.29 1.73
CA LEU A 169 -7.16 5.35 2.35
C LEU A 169 -8.36 6.08 2.95
N ARG A 170 -8.18 7.25 3.55
CA ARG A 170 -9.30 8.08 4.02
C ARG A 170 -10.24 8.47 2.87
N GLN A 171 -9.72 8.78 1.68
CA GLN A 171 -10.55 9.05 0.50
C GLN A 171 -11.29 7.80 0.03
N ALA A 172 -10.57 6.68 -0.15
CA ALA A 172 -11.15 5.42 -0.59
C ALA A 172 -12.26 4.94 0.36
N LEU A 173 -12.02 4.95 1.67
CA LEU A 173 -13.01 4.52 2.68
C LEU A 173 -14.22 5.46 2.80
N ASN A 174 -14.13 6.69 2.31
CA ASN A 174 -15.25 7.63 2.20
C ASN A 174 -15.90 7.64 0.81
N HIS A 175 -15.45 6.80 -0.11
CA HIS A 175 -16.01 6.68 -1.45
C HIS A 175 -17.50 6.30 -1.39
N HIS A 176 -18.31 6.86 -2.30
CA HIS A 176 -19.77 6.72 -2.28
C HIS A 176 -20.23 5.24 -2.28
N ALA A 177 -19.54 4.39 -3.04
CA ALA A 177 -19.82 2.95 -3.12
C ALA A 177 -19.75 2.24 -1.74
N LEU A 178 -18.81 2.65 -0.87
CA LEU A 178 -18.69 2.10 0.49
C LEU A 178 -19.64 2.82 1.47
N LYS A 179 -19.84 4.13 1.29
CA LYS A 179 -20.65 4.94 2.19
C LYS A 179 -22.13 4.49 2.23
N GLN A 180 -22.67 4.08 1.08
CA GLN A 180 -24.05 3.57 1.00
C GLN A 180 -24.29 2.28 1.82
N LEU A 181 -23.24 1.50 2.10
CA LEU A 181 -23.33 0.27 2.90
C LEU A 181 -23.58 0.54 4.39
N LYS A 182 -23.42 1.80 4.85
CA LYS A 182 -23.63 2.25 6.23
C LYS A 182 -22.87 1.38 7.25
N LEU A 183 -21.62 1.05 6.95
CA LEU A 183 -20.78 0.23 7.82
C LEU A 183 -20.54 0.92 9.17
N PRO A 184 -20.81 0.26 10.31
CA PRO A 184 -20.69 0.89 11.62
C PRO A 184 -19.22 1.04 12.04
N LEU A 185 -18.83 2.29 12.34
CA LEU A 185 -17.51 2.63 12.86
C LEU A 185 -17.39 2.32 14.36
N ARG A 186 -16.22 1.83 14.79
CA ARG A 186 -15.89 1.66 16.22
C ARG A 186 -15.61 3.04 16.84
N LYS A 187 -15.70 3.14 18.17
CA LYS A 187 -15.37 4.39 18.89
C LYS A 187 -13.96 4.90 18.56
N ARG A 188 -12.98 3.98 18.54
CA ARG A 188 -11.58 4.28 18.19
C ARG A 188 -11.41 4.80 16.75
N ASP A 189 -12.20 4.28 15.82
CA ASP A 189 -12.12 4.70 14.42
C ASP A 189 -12.65 6.14 14.26
N LYS A 190 -13.72 6.49 15.00
CA LYS A 190 -14.25 7.87 15.01
C LYS A 190 -13.22 8.87 15.53
N ILE A 191 -12.50 8.50 16.61
CA ILE A 191 -11.43 9.32 17.19
C ILE A 191 -10.31 9.49 16.15
N LEU A 192 -9.87 8.40 15.51
CA LEU A 192 -8.87 8.46 14.43
C LEU A 192 -9.26 9.43 13.31
N PHE A 193 -10.51 9.39 12.83
CA PHE A 193 -10.97 10.34 11.80
C PHE A 193 -10.95 11.79 12.30
N GLN A 194 -11.29 12.04 13.57
CA GLN A 194 -11.21 13.38 14.18
C GLN A 194 -9.77 13.86 14.29
N ASP A 195 -8.84 12.99 14.69
CA ASP A 195 -7.42 13.31 14.78
C ASP A 195 -6.82 13.62 13.40
N MET A 196 -7.13 12.80 12.40
CA MET A 196 -6.72 13.04 11.01
C MET A 196 -7.30 14.34 10.46
N GLU A 197 -8.56 14.67 10.79
CA GLU A 197 -9.15 15.94 10.39
C GLU A 197 -8.48 17.12 11.09
N LYS A 198 -8.12 16.97 12.37
CA LYS A 198 -7.38 17.99 13.12
C LYS A 198 -5.98 18.24 12.55
N GLN A 199 -5.27 17.18 12.16
CA GLN A 199 -3.91 17.28 11.63
C GLN A 199 -3.90 17.72 10.17
N TYR A 200 -4.62 17.02 9.30
CA TYR A 200 -4.52 17.24 7.86
C TYR A 200 -5.50 18.27 7.32
N GLY A 201 -6.66 18.41 7.96
CA GLY A 201 -7.82 19.10 7.40
C GLY A 201 -8.85 18.15 6.81
N SER A 202 -9.72 18.72 6.00
CA SER A 202 -10.87 18.08 5.37
C SER A 202 -10.77 18.16 3.86
N TRP A 203 -11.56 17.35 3.15
CA TRP A 203 -11.67 17.49 1.70
C TRP A 203 -12.15 18.88 1.28
N ARG A 204 -13.04 19.50 2.08
CA ARG A 204 -13.60 20.83 1.81
C ARG A 204 -12.56 21.95 1.87
N ASP A 205 -11.57 21.82 2.74
CA ASP A 205 -10.45 22.75 2.84
C ASP A 205 -9.24 22.32 2.00
N SER A 206 -9.40 21.29 1.14
CA SER A 206 -8.33 20.74 0.31
C SER A 206 -7.09 20.33 1.13
N PHE A 207 -7.27 19.87 2.38
CA PHE A 207 -6.19 19.51 3.28
C PHE A 207 -5.13 20.61 3.47
N THR A 208 -5.59 21.87 3.58
CA THR A 208 -4.68 23.03 3.65
C THR A 208 -3.72 22.96 4.83
N ARG A 209 -4.11 22.34 5.96
CA ARG A 209 -3.22 22.16 7.12
C ARG A 209 -2.05 21.23 6.81
N HIS A 210 -2.34 20.06 6.23
CA HIS A 210 -1.30 19.14 5.75
C HIS A 210 -0.37 19.83 4.76
N PHE A 211 -0.93 20.53 3.77
CA PHE A 211 -0.15 21.26 2.77
C PHE A 211 0.80 22.27 3.42
N LYS A 212 0.30 23.15 4.31
CA LYS A 212 1.13 24.13 5.03
C LYS A 212 2.21 23.48 5.88
N GLN A 213 1.90 22.36 6.54
CA GLN A 213 2.88 21.62 7.33
C GLN A 213 4.04 21.13 6.44
N VAL A 214 3.72 20.54 5.29
CA VAL A 214 4.71 20.01 4.35
C VAL A 214 5.57 21.12 3.75
N MET A 215 4.98 22.25 3.38
CA MET A 215 5.73 23.38 2.82
C MET A 215 6.71 24.02 3.82
N ASN A 216 6.52 23.80 5.12
CA ASN A 216 7.33 24.38 6.20
C ASN A 216 8.20 23.36 6.93
N THR A 217 8.21 22.09 6.52
CA THR A 217 9.05 21.05 7.12
C THR A 217 10.20 20.66 6.20
N THR A 218 11.29 20.18 6.79
CA THR A 218 12.44 19.57 6.08
C THR A 218 12.62 18.10 6.44
N ASP A 219 11.63 17.54 7.15
CA ASP A 219 11.61 16.14 7.54
C ASP A 219 11.22 15.25 6.34
N PHE A 220 12.20 14.48 5.87
CA PHE A 220 12.04 13.52 4.77
C PHE A 220 11.62 12.12 5.23
N GLU A 221 11.55 11.86 6.54
CA GLU A 221 11.00 10.62 7.08
C GLU A 221 9.48 10.58 6.89
N ILE A 222 8.84 11.74 7.01
CA ILE A 222 7.42 11.92 6.70
C ILE A 222 7.22 11.91 5.19
N ILE A 223 6.34 11.05 4.68
CA ILE A 223 5.97 11.01 3.27
C ILE A 223 4.69 11.84 3.06
N PRO A 224 4.78 13.03 2.45
CA PRO A 224 3.60 13.86 2.24
C PRO A 224 2.61 13.20 1.29
N SER A 225 1.33 13.57 1.37
CA SER A 225 0.37 13.12 0.36
C SER A 225 0.60 13.77 -1.00
N MET A 226 0.96 12.95 -1.99
CA MET A 226 1.12 13.38 -3.38
C MET A 226 -0.19 13.96 -3.93
N LEU A 227 -1.34 13.36 -3.58
CA LEU A 227 -2.67 13.87 -3.92
C LEU A 227 -2.85 15.33 -3.50
N VAL A 228 -2.49 15.66 -2.25
CA VAL A 228 -2.62 17.02 -1.72
C VAL A 228 -1.66 17.97 -2.41
N MET A 229 -0.41 17.56 -2.62
CA MET A 229 0.60 18.38 -3.28
C MET A 229 0.20 18.71 -4.72
N GLN A 230 -0.29 17.72 -5.48
CA GLN A 230 -0.79 17.92 -6.84
C GLN A 230 -2.03 18.81 -6.88
N MET A 231 -2.97 18.62 -5.95
CA MET A 231 -4.19 19.43 -5.87
C MET A 231 -3.86 20.92 -5.67
N HIS A 232 -2.97 21.26 -4.73
CA HIS A 232 -2.57 22.67 -4.52
C HIS A 232 -1.71 23.21 -5.66
N MET A 233 -0.81 22.40 -6.23
CA MET A 233 -0.03 22.80 -7.41
C MET A 233 -0.94 23.15 -8.59
N GLN A 234 -1.91 22.30 -8.93
CA GLN A 234 -2.85 22.54 -10.03
C GLN A 234 -3.74 23.75 -9.73
N ARG A 235 -4.22 23.88 -8.49
CA ARG A 235 -5.01 25.03 -8.04
C ARG A 235 -4.25 26.34 -8.25
N PHE A 236 -2.99 26.41 -7.83
CA PHE A 236 -2.18 27.62 -7.97
C PHE A 236 -1.77 27.89 -9.42
N LYS A 237 -1.47 26.86 -10.23
CA LYS A 237 -1.23 27.02 -11.69
C LYS A 237 -2.44 27.66 -12.39
N ARG A 238 -3.67 27.28 -12.01
CA ARG A 238 -4.90 27.86 -12.57
C ARG A 238 -5.16 29.29 -12.10
N TYR A 239 -4.82 29.63 -10.86
CA TYR A 239 -5.03 30.99 -10.38
C TYR A 239 -3.91 31.95 -10.80
N SER A 240 -2.70 31.47 -11.07
CA SER A 240 -1.60 32.34 -11.52
C SER A 240 -1.85 33.00 -12.86
N THR A 241 -2.72 32.42 -13.70
CA THR A 241 -3.16 33.05 -14.96
C THR A 241 -4.14 34.20 -14.73
N ILE A 242 -4.75 34.27 -13.54
CA ILE A 242 -5.68 35.32 -13.13
C ILE A 242 -4.88 36.29 -12.26
N GLY A 243 -4.21 37.27 -12.89
CA GLY A 243 -3.18 38.17 -12.32
C GLY A 243 -3.53 39.06 -11.11
N ARG A 244 -4.55 38.70 -10.31
CA ARG A 244 -4.99 39.40 -9.09
C ARG A 244 -4.85 38.58 -7.81
N CYS A 245 -4.39 37.33 -7.89
CA CYS A 245 -4.23 36.48 -6.72
C CYS A 245 -2.80 36.56 -6.15
N LYS A 246 -2.66 36.95 -4.89
CA LYS A 246 -1.41 36.79 -4.12
C LYS A 246 -1.33 35.34 -3.62
N PHE A 247 -0.29 34.61 -4.03
CA PHE A 247 -0.05 33.25 -3.55
C PHE A 247 0.97 33.25 -2.44
N GLU A 248 0.70 32.45 -1.40
CA GLU A 248 1.68 32.17 -0.34
C GLU A 248 2.86 31.36 -0.90
N TYR A 249 2.59 30.43 -1.82
CA TYR A 249 3.61 29.59 -2.47
C TYR A 249 3.43 29.62 -3.99
N ALA A 250 4.52 29.90 -4.72
CA ALA A 250 4.54 29.80 -6.17
C ALA A 250 4.45 28.31 -6.62
N PRO A 251 3.80 27.98 -7.74
CA PRO A 251 3.71 26.61 -8.23
C PRO A 251 5.07 25.91 -8.37
N GLY A 252 6.10 26.65 -8.83
CA GLY A 252 7.46 26.12 -8.96
C GLY A 252 8.10 25.75 -7.62
N PHE A 253 7.71 26.41 -6.52
CA PHE A 253 8.20 26.07 -5.19
C PHE A 253 7.60 24.74 -4.70
N ILE A 254 6.30 24.53 -4.93
CA ILE A 254 5.63 23.25 -4.64
C ILE A 254 6.26 22.12 -5.46
N GLU A 255 6.48 22.38 -6.75
CA GLU A 255 7.13 21.43 -7.66
C GLU A 255 8.56 21.10 -7.21
N GLY A 256 9.31 22.10 -6.72
CA GLY A 256 10.62 21.90 -6.10
C GLY A 256 10.57 21.00 -4.87
N VAL A 257 9.59 21.19 -3.98
CA VAL A 257 9.39 20.31 -2.82
C VAL A 257 9.09 18.87 -3.25
N ILE A 258 8.18 18.68 -4.20
CA ILE A 258 7.89 17.34 -4.75
C ILE A 258 9.16 16.71 -5.34
N GLY A 259 9.94 17.50 -6.09
CA GLY A 259 11.22 17.07 -6.66
C GLY A 259 12.24 16.62 -5.60
N MET A 260 12.36 17.34 -4.47
CA MET A 260 13.24 16.95 -3.37
C MET A 260 12.83 15.61 -2.74
N TYR A 261 11.53 15.38 -2.53
CA TYR A 261 11.05 14.07 -2.08
C TYR A 261 11.28 12.98 -3.13
N GLY A 262 11.15 13.31 -4.42
CA GLY A 262 11.47 12.39 -5.52
C GLY A 262 12.94 11.96 -5.54
N THR A 263 13.88 12.90 -5.39
CA THR A 263 15.31 12.58 -5.35
C THR A 263 15.70 11.80 -4.10
N HIS A 264 15.12 12.12 -2.93
CA HIS A 264 15.34 11.37 -1.70
C HIS A 264 14.88 9.91 -1.80
N ASN A 265 13.85 9.63 -2.61
CA ASN A 265 13.28 8.30 -2.78
C ASN A 265 13.67 7.64 -4.12
N ILE A 266 14.70 8.13 -4.82
CA ILE A 266 15.05 7.67 -6.18
C ILE A 266 15.38 6.18 -6.26
N THR A 267 15.88 5.59 -5.18
CA THR A 267 16.15 4.15 -5.10
C THR A 267 14.90 3.31 -5.30
N SER A 268 13.72 3.83 -4.94
CA SER A 268 12.44 3.14 -5.11
C SER A 268 11.93 3.11 -6.56
N VAL A 269 12.59 3.81 -7.50
CA VAL A 269 12.29 3.68 -8.94
C VAL A 269 12.57 2.27 -9.45
N TYR A 270 13.57 1.60 -8.88
CA TYR A 270 14.03 0.27 -9.31
C TYR A 270 13.28 -0.88 -8.66
N ASP A 271 12.35 -0.57 -7.76
CA ASP A 271 11.45 -1.56 -7.22
C ASP A 271 10.41 -1.96 -8.26
N ASP A 272 9.95 -3.21 -8.20
CA ASP A 272 8.81 -3.67 -9.00
C ASP A 272 7.62 -2.72 -8.81
N ALA A 273 6.89 -2.46 -9.90
CA ALA A 273 5.71 -1.61 -9.86
C ALA A 273 4.71 -2.18 -8.86
N ILE A 274 4.29 -1.37 -7.89
CA ILE A 274 3.40 -1.87 -6.84
C ILE A 274 1.97 -1.96 -7.39
N PRO A 275 1.27 -3.11 -7.24
CA PRO A 275 -0.06 -3.34 -7.79
C PRO A 275 -1.11 -2.29 -7.43
N LEU A 276 -0.89 -1.55 -6.33
CA LEU A 276 -1.77 -0.46 -5.89
C LEU A 276 -2.02 0.60 -6.97
N TYR A 277 -1.05 0.88 -7.83
CA TYR A 277 -1.15 1.93 -8.86
C TYR A 277 -1.51 1.41 -10.26
N GLU A 278 -1.59 0.10 -10.42
CA GLU A 278 -2.00 -0.51 -11.68
C GLU A 278 -3.45 -0.16 -12.04
N GLU A 279 -3.80 -0.33 -13.31
CA GLU A 279 -5.15 -0.04 -13.78
C GLU A 279 -6.17 -0.92 -13.04
N PRO A 280 -7.15 -0.32 -12.36
CA PRO A 280 -8.09 -1.08 -11.57
C PRO A 280 -8.98 -1.95 -12.47
N PRO A 281 -9.45 -3.12 -11.99
CA PRO A 281 -10.42 -3.93 -12.72
C PRO A 281 -11.70 -3.16 -13.06
N ILE A 282 -12.00 -2.12 -12.27
CA ILE A 282 -13.18 -1.28 -12.40
C ILE A 282 -12.75 0.19 -12.35
N THR A 283 -13.01 0.90 -13.45
CA THR A 283 -12.65 2.31 -13.61
C THR A 283 -13.83 3.26 -13.35
N SER A 284 -15.04 2.72 -13.25
CA SER A 284 -16.28 3.52 -13.11
C SER A 284 -16.85 3.45 -11.69
N SER A 285 -17.11 4.62 -11.10
CA SER A 285 -17.78 4.70 -9.79
C SER A 285 -19.18 4.10 -9.81
N SER A 286 -19.89 4.17 -10.93
CA SER A 286 -21.24 3.59 -11.10
C SER A 286 -21.20 2.07 -10.98
N GLU A 287 -20.20 1.43 -11.57
CA GLU A 287 -20.02 -0.03 -11.49
C GLU A 287 -19.71 -0.45 -10.04
N LEU A 288 -18.82 0.26 -9.36
CA LEU A 288 -18.55 0.03 -7.93
C LEU A 288 -19.81 0.17 -7.06
N ILE A 289 -20.68 1.14 -7.38
CA ILE A 289 -21.94 1.36 -6.68
C ILE A 289 -22.90 0.19 -6.91
N LEU A 290 -23.05 -0.28 -8.15
CA LEU A 290 -23.89 -1.41 -8.51
C LEU A 290 -23.42 -2.69 -7.79
N ILE A 291 -22.12 -2.90 -7.74
CA ILE A 291 -21.50 -4.03 -7.03
C ILE A 291 -21.80 -3.98 -5.54
N ALA A 292 -21.59 -2.83 -4.92
CA ALA A 292 -21.86 -2.66 -3.50
C ALA A 292 -23.35 -2.85 -3.18
N GLN A 293 -24.28 -2.53 -4.10
CA GLN A 293 -25.71 -2.82 -3.94
C GLN A 293 -26.03 -4.32 -4.07
N GLY A 294 -25.24 -5.07 -4.85
CA GLY A 294 -25.38 -6.52 -5.00
C GLY A 294 -24.90 -7.33 -3.79
N ALA A 295 -24.14 -6.73 -2.87
CA ALA A 295 -23.63 -7.40 -1.68
C ALA A 295 -24.75 -7.69 -0.68
N LYS A 296 -25.12 -8.98 -0.55
CA LYS A 296 -26.06 -9.48 0.46
C LYS A 296 -25.41 -9.61 1.84
#